data_AF-A0A2T3J6L1-F1
#
_entry.id   AF-A0A2T3J6L1-F1
#
_cell.length_a   1.000
_cell.length_b   1.000
_cell.length_c   1.000
_cell.angle_alpha   90.00
_cell.angle_beta   90.00
_cell.angle_gamma   90.00
#
_symmetry.space_group_name_H-M   'P 1'
#
loop_
_entity.id
_entity.type
_entity.pdbx_description
1 polymer ?
#
loop_
_entity_poly.entity_id
_entity_poly.type
_entity_poly.pdbx_seq_one_letter_code
_entity_poly.pdbx_strand_id
1 'polypeptide(L)'
;MHEQINILSNNEDLLIDSPDIFWQLMPSVIQSAADKIIQQTKGCGFNAALFGFGPTSSLIGLGAKLGNKNDVTPMLRFREGGNWSWPSEVAVGAFYEIEGLNDLTENADIIINIALTAEPESLIGASKALSRNKNAQIITIRAKEKYMGNGAIPHPEDGKTLTAELQSIFHKLKSDYSIQTIHLFTCASNAAAVFIGQAYDTHHPEVIIYDFDSSTMVPRLQLKNENHKCQVSVFQQ
;
A
#
# COMPACT_ATOMS: atom_id res chain seq x y z
N MET A 1 -3.55 42.95 -13.93
CA MET A 1 -4.09 41.84 -13.13
C MET A 1 -3.06 40.73 -13.14
N HIS A 2 -2.31 40.56 -12.06
CA HIS A 2 -1.52 39.35 -11.87
C HIS A 2 -2.47 38.30 -11.32
N GLU A 3 -2.84 37.33 -12.15
CA GLU A 3 -3.46 36.10 -11.64
C GLU A 3 -2.45 35.45 -10.69
N GLN A 4 -2.86 35.27 -9.44
CA GLN A 4 -2.05 34.65 -8.41
C GLN A 4 -1.96 33.14 -8.73
N ILE A 5 -0.91 32.77 -9.46
CA ILE A 5 -0.62 31.37 -9.78
C ILE A 5 -0.12 30.69 -8.50
N ASN A 6 -0.86 29.66 -8.08
CA ASN A 6 -0.65 28.78 -6.92
C ASN A 6 -1.14 29.31 -5.57
N ILE A 7 -2.44 29.15 -5.30
CA ILE A 7 -2.91 28.97 -3.92
C ILE A 7 -2.47 27.56 -3.51
N LEU A 8 -1.34 27.47 -2.80
CA LEU A 8 -0.96 26.23 -2.11
C LEU A 8 -1.99 26.01 -1.00
N SER A 9 -2.90 25.06 -1.18
CA SER A 9 -3.74 24.54 -0.11
C SER A 9 -2.84 23.75 0.83
N ASN A 10 -2.20 24.43 1.78
CA ASN A 10 -1.61 23.74 2.91
C ASN A 10 -2.74 23.02 3.66
N ASN A 11 -2.45 21.83 4.18
CA ASN A 11 -3.37 21.16 5.10
C ASN A 11 -3.78 22.19 6.16
N GLU A 12 -5.08 22.35 6.43
CA GLU A 12 -5.57 23.26 7.46
C GLU A 12 -4.78 23.03 8.75
N ASP A 13 -4.31 24.08 9.43
CA ASP A 13 -3.48 23.97 10.65
C ASP A 13 -4.10 23.00 11.68
N LEU A 14 -5.43 22.92 11.71
CA LEU A 14 -6.23 21.98 12.49
C LEU A 14 -5.88 20.50 12.26
N LEU A 15 -5.57 20.10 11.02
CA LEU A 15 -5.17 18.73 10.68
C LEU A 15 -3.73 18.42 11.08
N ILE A 16 -2.89 19.45 11.18
CA ILE A 16 -1.51 19.34 11.68
C ILE A 16 -1.53 19.16 13.20
N ASP A 17 -2.37 19.93 13.88
CA ASP A 17 -2.48 19.94 15.35
C ASP A 17 -3.33 18.79 15.91
N SER A 18 -4.13 18.12 15.08
CA SER A 18 -5.00 17.00 15.48
C SER A 18 -4.84 15.76 14.60
N PRO A 19 -3.79 14.95 14.82
CA PRO A 19 -3.50 13.74 14.03
C PRO A 19 -4.67 12.75 13.97
N ASP A 20 -5.46 12.65 15.05
CA ASP A 20 -6.61 11.75 15.11
C ASP A 20 -7.73 12.19 14.16
N ILE A 21 -7.99 13.50 14.05
CA ILE A 21 -8.98 14.06 13.12
C ILE A 21 -8.54 13.79 11.68
N PHE A 22 -7.24 13.96 11.39
CA PHE A 22 -6.68 13.64 10.09
C PHE A 22 -6.97 12.18 9.69
N TRP A 23 -6.73 11.23 10.59
CA TRP A 23 -7.01 9.81 10.30
C TRP A 23 -8.51 9.52 10.20
N GLN A 24 -9.35 10.13 11.03
CA GLN A 24 -10.82 10.00 10.95
C GLN A 24 -11.39 10.43 9.60
N LEU A 25 -10.84 11.48 8.99
CA LEU A 25 -11.27 11.96 7.67
C LEU A 25 -10.69 11.15 6.50
N MET A 26 -9.61 10.41 6.73
CA MET A 26 -8.85 9.75 5.68
C MET A 26 -9.67 8.78 4.81
N PRO A 27 -10.57 7.92 5.36
CA PRO A 27 -11.44 7.08 4.53
C PRO A 27 -12.26 7.85 3.50
N SER A 28 -12.85 8.99 3.90
CA SER A 28 -13.65 9.83 3.02
C SER A 28 -12.80 10.53 1.95
N VAL A 29 -11.58 10.96 2.32
CA VAL A 29 -10.62 11.55 1.37
C VAL A 29 -10.22 10.52 0.32
N ILE A 30 -9.86 9.30 0.74
CA ILE A 30 -9.50 8.19 -0.16
C ILE A 30 -10.65 7.86 -1.10
N GLN A 31 -11.88 7.72 -0.58
CA GLN A 31 -13.06 7.44 -1.38
C GLN A 31 -13.31 8.53 -2.43
N SER A 32 -13.27 9.81 -2.01
CA SER A 32 -13.46 10.94 -2.92
C SER A 32 -12.39 10.99 -4.02
N ALA A 33 -11.13 10.71 -3.67
CA ALA A 33 -10.04 10.67 -4.64
C ALA A 33 -10.23 9.54 -5.66
N ALA A 34 -10.54 8.32 -5.18
CA ALA A 34 -10.78 7.17 -6.05
C ALA A 34 -11.94 7.41 -7.01
N ASP A 35 -13.07 7.93 -6.52
CA ASP A 35 -14.25 8.22 -7.35
C ASP A 35 -13.94 9.25 -8.44
N LYS A 36 -13.20 10.32 -8.10
CA LYS A 36 -12.76 11.33 -9.08
C LYS A 36 -11.88 10.72 -10.15
N ILE A 37 -10.90 9.91 -9.78
CA ILE A 37 -10.00 9.24 -10.74
C ILE A 37 -10.83 8.33 -11.68
N ILE A 38 -11.66 7.46 -11.12
CA ILE A 38 -12.48 6.51 -11.92
C ILE A 38 -13.42 7.27 -12.87
N GLN A 39 -14.04 8.36 -12.42
CA GLN A 39 -14.92 9.18 -13.27
C GLN A 39 -14.16 9.85 -14.41
N GLN A 40 -12.96 10.38 -14.14
CA GLN A 40 -12.12 11.03 -15.15
C GLN A 40 -11.60 10.05 -16.20
N THR A 41 -11.30 8.81 -15.81
CA THR A 41 -10.72 7.81 -16.71
C THR A 41 -11.74 6.99 -17.49
N LYS A 42 -13.03 7.07 -17.15
CA LYS A 42 -14.11 6.33 -17.82
C LYS A 42 -14.14 6.54 -19.35
N GLY A 43 -13.88 7.76 -19.81
CA GLY A 43 -13.82 8.09 -21.25
C GLY A 43 -12.55 7.60 -21.96
N CYS A 44 -11.55 7.13 -21.20
CA CYS A 44 -10.22 6.71 -21.68
C CYS A 44 -9.96 5.23 -21.37
N GLY A 45 -11.01 4.41 -21.28
CA GLY A 45 -10.87 2.97 -21.01
C GLY A 45 -10.33 2.64 -19.62
N PHE A 46 -10.52 3.54 -18.64
CA PHE A 46 -9.98 3.42 -17.28
C PHE A 46 -8.45 3.37 -17.19
N ASN A 47 -7.75 3.91 -18.19
CA ASN A 47 -6.31 4.06 -18.19
C ASN A 47 -5.88 5.44 -17.66
N ALA A 48 -4.91 5.47 -16.74
CA ALA A 48 -4.26 6.71 -16.31
C ALA A 48 -2.88 6.48 -15.69
N ALA A 49 -2.04 7.51 -15.75
CA ALA A 49 -0.87 7.64 -14.88
C ALA A 49 -1.27 8.35 -13.58
N LEU A 50 -0.90 7.79 -12.42
CA LEU A 50 -1.25 8.33 -11.11
C LEU A 50 0.00 8.86 -10.38
N PHE A 51 -0.01 10.14 -10.06
CA PHE A 51 1.09 10.83 -9.39
C PHE A 51 0.75 11.05 -7.91
N GLY A 52 0.93 10.01 -7.10
CA GLY A 52 0.46 9.97 -5.71
C GLY A 52 1.46 10.51 -4.67
N PHE A 53 0.97 11.33 -3.74
CA PHE A 53 1.66 11.67 -2.50
C PHE A 53 0.74 11.51 -1.30
N GLY A 54 1.28 10.94 -0.24
CA GLY A 54 0.58 10.78 1.03
C GLY A 54 1.25 9.75 1.92
N PRO A 55 0.70 9.53 3.12
CA PRO A 55 1.08 8.42 3.98
C PRO A 55 0.93 7.08 3.26
N THR A 56 1.77 6.12 3.62
CA THR A 56 1.79 4.79 2.99
C THR A 56 0.44 4.10 3.14
N SER A 57 -0.20 4.17 4.31
CA SER A 57 -1.50 3.54 4.52
C SER A 57 -2.58 4.14 3.62
N SER A 58 -2.57 5.46 3.44
CA SER A 58 -3.56 6.15 2.60
C SER A 58 -3.42 5.79 1.13
N LEU A 59 -2.18 5.65 0.65
CA LEU A 59 -1.89 5.24 -0.73
C LEU A 59 -2.24 3.77 -1.00
N ILE A 60 -2.03 2.88 -0.02
CA ILE A 60 -2.51 1.49 -0.08
C ILE A 60 -4.05 1.49 -0.13
N GLY A 61 -4.73 2.27 0.73
CA GLY A 61 -6.19 2.40 0.69
C GLY A 61 -6.72 2.93 -0.64
N LEU A 62 -6.04 3.92 -1.24
CA LEU A 62 -6.36 4.43 -2.57
C LEU A 62 -6.19 3.34 -3.63
N GLY A 63 -5.07 2.62 -3.62
CA GLY A 63 -4.83 1.49 -4.52
C GLY A 63 -5.93 0.43 -4.43
N ALA A 64 -6.37 0.10 -3.21
CA ALA A 64 -7.44 -0.88 -2.99
C ALA A 64 -8.80 -0.41 -3.54
N LYS A 65 -9.11 0.89 -3.45
CA LYS A 65 -10.33 1.46 -4.05
C LYS A 65 -10.28 1.54 -5.57
N LEU A 66 -9.10 1.78 -6.14
CA LEU A 66 -8.90 1.75 -7.59
C LEU A 66 -8.94 0.32 -8.14
N GLY A 67 -8.45 -0.65 -7.36
CA GLY A 67 -8.34 -2.05 -7.75
C GLY A 67 -7.40 -2.30 -8.94
N ASN A 68 -7.35 -3.56 -9.38
CA ASN A 68 -6.54 -4.02 -10.50
C ASN A 68 -7.28 -4.10 -11.85
N LYS A 69 -8.60 -3.85 -11.87
CA LYS A 69 -9.42 -3.86 -13.10
C LYS A 69 -9.26 -2.60 -13.94
N ASN A 70 -8.84 -1.51 -13.30
CA ASN A 70 -8.51 -0.25 -13.97
C ASN A 70 -7.02 -0.24 -14.31
N ASP A 71 -6.65 0.25 -15.49
CA ASP A 71 -5.25 0.37 -15.92
C ASP A 71 -4.64 1.68 -15.39
N VAL A 72 -4.74 1.88 -14.08
CA VAL A 72 -4.13 3.01 -13.38
C VAL A 72 -2.73 2.61 -12.96
N THR A 73 -1.73 3.25 -13.56
CA THR A 73 -0.32 3.02 -13.29
C THR A 73 0.22 4.10 -12.35
N PRO A 74 0.54 3.77 -11.09
CA PRO A 74 1.21 4.69 -10.17
C PRO A 74 2.59 5.05 -10.69
N MET A 75 2.90 6.34 -10.81
CA MET A 75 4.20 6.82 -11.29
C MET A 75 5.19 6.94 -10.13
N LEU A 76 6.42 6.46 -10.32
CA LEU A 76 7.48 6.62 -9.34
C LEU A 76 8.06 8.03 -9.38
N ARG A 77 8.16 8.69 -8.22
CA ARG A 77 9.02 9.87 -8.05
C ARG A 77 10.43 9.42 -7.71
N PHE A 78 11.30 9.37 -8.71
CA PHE A 78 12.68 8.95 -8.53
C PHE A 78 13.47 10.08 -7.86
N ARG A 79 13.86 9.87 -6.60
CA ARG A 79 14.43 10.95 -5.76
C ARG A 79 15.79 11.46 -6.25
N GLU A 80 16.58 10.60 -6.89
CA GLU A 80 17.92 10.97 -7.36
C GLU A 80 17.88 12.00 -8.50
N GLY A 81 16.86 11.96 -9.35
CA GLY A 81 16.65 12.94 -10.41
C GLY A 81 15.55 13.99 -10.14
N GLY A 82 14.81 13.84 -9.04
CA GLY A 82 13.71 14.74 -8.67
C GLY A 82 12.50 14.70 -9.61
N ASN A 83 12.46 13.73 -10.52
CA ASN A 83 11.54 13.59 -11.64
C ASN A 83 10.67 12.33 -11.52
N TRP A 84 9.61 12.30 -12.33
CA TRP A 84 8.71 11.15 -12.40
C TRP A 84 9.16 10.23 -13.53
N SER A 85 9.83 9.15 -13.16
CA SER A 85 10.42 8.22 -14.11
C SER A 85 10.65 6.88 -13.45
N TRP A 86 10.75 5.86 -14.28
CA TRP A 86 11.13 4.52 -13.88
C TRP A 86 12.65 4.36 -13.98
N PRO A 87 13.30 3.66 -13.05
CA PRO A 87 14.75 3.42 -13.10
C PRO A 87 15.22 2.63 -14.32
N SER A 88 14.34 1.80 -14.89
CA SER A 88 14.62 0.95 -16.05
C SER A 88 13.63 1.24 -17.18
N GLU A 89 14.11 1.13 -18.42
CA GLU A 89 13.28 1.19 -19.64
C GLU A 89 12.57 -0.13 -19.94
N VAL A 90 13.05 -1.24 -19.35
CA VAL A 90 12.51 -2.59 -19.52
C VAL A 90 12.25 -3.26 -18.18
N ALA A 91 11.25 -4.14 -18.14
CA ALA A 91 10.96 -4.95 -16.96
C ALA A 91 12.14 -5.85 -16.60
N VAL A 92 12.47 -5.92 -15.31
CA VAL A 92 13.59 -6.75 -14.82
C VAL A 92 13.13 -8.06 -14.19
N GLY A 93 11.82 -8.25 -14.02
CA GLY A 93 11.21 -9.43 -13.41
C GLY A 93 11.28 -9.39 -11.89
N ALA A 94 11.50 -10.55 -11.26
CA ALA A 94 11.47 -10.69 -9.80
C ALA A 94 12.60 -9.88 -9.11
N PHE A 95 12.27 -8.65 -8.71
CA PHE A 95 13.15 -7.70 -8.01
C PHE A 95 13.13 -7.86 -6.48
N TYR A 96 12.30 -8.75 -5.97
CA TYR A 96 12.14 -9.06 -4.56
C TYR A 96 12.30 -10.56 -4.29
N GLU A 97 12.37 -10.89 -3.01
CA GLU A 97 12.37 -12.24 -2.45
C GLU A 97 11.26 -12.35 -1.41
N ILE A 98 10.73 -13.57 -1.23
CA ILE A 98 9.66 -13.86 -0.27
C ILE A 98 10.17 -14.90 0.73
N GLU A 99 10.10 -14.57 2.00
CA GLU A 99 10.46 -15.43 3.13
C GLU A 99 9.22 -15.78 3.96
N GLY A 100 9.16 -17.00 4.50
CA GLY A 100 8.11 -17.43 5.44
C GLY A 100 6.83 -18.00 4.80
N LEU A 101 6.69 -17.98 3.47
CA LEU A 101 5.48 -18.48 2.78
C LEU A 101 5.35 -20.03 2.79
N ASN A 102 6.46 -20.76 2.87
CA ASN A 102 6.47 -22.22 2.75
C ASN A 102 6.17 -22.95 4.07
N ASP A 103 6.32 -22.26 5.21
CA ASP A 103 6.20 -22.86 6.55
C ASP A 103 4.89 -22.45 7.24
N LEU A 104 3.90 -21.99 6.47
CA LEU A 104 2.64 -21.49 7.00
C LEU A 104 1.79 -22.61 7.62
N THR A 105 1.17 -22.26 8.75
CA THR A 105 0.21 -23.06 9.49
C THR A 105 -1.11 -22.28 9.60
N GLU A 106 -2.20 -22.98 9.88
CA GLU A 106 -3.50 -22.33 10.05
C GLU A 106 -3.48 -21.38 11.26
N ASN A 107 -3.83 -20.11 11.02
CA ASN A 107 -4.00 -19.09 12.05
C ASN A 107 -5.09 -18.10 11.59
N ALA A 108 -5.78 -17.42 12.52
CA ALA A 108 -6.70 -16.36 12.15
C ALA A 108 -5.95 -15.11 11.63
N ASP A 109 -4.76 -14.84 12.17
CA ASP A 109 -3.95 -13.66 11.91
C ASP A 109 -2.62 -14.05 11.22
N ILE A 110 -2.21 -13.27 10.23
CA ILE A 110 -0.88 -13.34 9.60
C ILE A 110 -0.28 -11.94 9.53
N ILE A 111 1.05 -11.84 9.57
CA ILE A 111 1.77 -10.58 9.40
C ILE A 111 2.51 -10.61 8.07
N ILE A 112 2.40 -9.52 7.30
CA ILE A 112 3.15 -9.34 6.06
C ILE A 112 3.99 -8.07 6.19
N ASN A 113 5.30 -8.25 6.09
CA ASN A 113 6.27 -7.17 6.00
C ASN A 113 6.64 -6.95 4.54
N ILE A 114 6.46 -5.74 4.02
CA ILE A 114 6.92 -5.34 2.69
C ILE A 114 8.05 -4.31 2.84
N ALA A 115 9.28 -4.73 2.59
CA ALA A 115 10.49 -3.92 2.73
C ALA A 115 11.14 -3.71 1.36
N LEU A 116 10.74 -2.64 0.66
CA LEU A 116 11.23 -2.34 -0.70
C LEU A 116 12.24 -1.19 -0.71
N THR A 117 12.00 -0.15 0.09
CA THR A 117 12.90 1.01 0.16
C THR A 117 13.96 0.87 1.24
N ALA A 118 13.59 0.24 2.36
CA ALA A 118 14.44 -0.04 3.50
C ALA A 118 13.75 -1.10 4.38
N GLU A 119 14.50 -1.65 5.34
CA GLU A 119 13.95 -2.48 6.42
C GLU A 119 14.31 -1.88 7.78
N PRO A 120 13.57 -0.85 8.25
CA PRO A 120 13.90 -0.16 9.48
C PRO A 120 13.56 -1.00 10.72
N GLU A 121 14.30 -0.77 11.81
CA GLU A 121 14.08 -1.46 13.10
C GLU A 121 12.66 -1.25 13.64
N SER A 122 12.04 -0.10 13.38
CA SER A 122 10.66 0.20 13.77
C SER A 122 9.64 -0.74 13.13
N LEU A 123 9.85 -1.12 11.86
CA LEU A 123 9.03 -2.11 11.17
C LEU A 123 9.24 -3.51 11.77
N ILE A 124 10.50 -3.94 11.87
CA ILE A 124 10.86 -5.27 12.39
C ILE A 124 10.38 -5.44 13.85
N GLY A 125 10.59 -4.42 14.67
CA GLY A 125 10.24 -4.42 16.09
C GLY A 125 8.73 -4.50 16.30
N ALA A 126 7.96 -3.67 15.58
CA ALA A 126 6.51 -3.68 15.67
C ALA A 126 5.91 -5.00 15.18
N SER A 127 6.39 -5.52 14.04
CA SER A 127 5.90 -6.77 13.47
C SER A 127 6.21 -7.98 14.38
N LYS A 128 7.42 -8.06 14.95
CA LYS A 128 7.80 -9.12 15.89
C LYS A 128 7.03 -9.03 17.22
N ALA A 129 6.79 -7.82 17.72
CA ALA A 129 5.98 -7.63 18.92
C ALA A 129 4.54 -8.15 18.70
N LEU A 130 3.94 -7.79 17.57
CA LEU A 130 2.59 -8.24 17.22
C LEU A 130 2.54 -9.76 16.99
N SER A 131 3.54 -10.33 16.30
CA SER A 131 3.66 -11.78 16.09
C SER A 131 3.62 -12.55 17.40
N ARG A 132 4.38 -12.11 18.42
CA ARG A 132 4.34 -12.73 19.75
C ARG A 132 2.98 -12.59 20.44
N ASN A 133 2.34 -11.43 20.31
CA ASN A 133 1.04 -11.16 20.96
C ASN A 133 -0.11 -11.96 20.33
N LYS A 134 -0.08 -12.15 19.01
CA LYS A 134 -1.12 -12.84 18.23
C LYS A 134 -0.80 -14.30 17.92
N ASN A 135 0.40 -14.76 18.27
CA ASN A 135 0.97 -16.02 17.79
C ASN A 135 0.93 -16.14 16.25
N ALA A 136 1.06 -15.02 15.55
CA ALA A 136 0.92 -14.94 14.10
C ALA A 136 2.28 -15.13 13.41
N GLN A 137 2.31 -15.88 12.30
CA GLN A 137 3.52 -16.04 11.48
C GLN A 137 3.78 -14.77 10.66
N ILE A 138 5.04 -14.57 10.26
CA ILE A 138 5.49 -13.41 9.49
C ILE A 138 5.93 -13.88 8.11
N ILE A 139 5.36 -13.29 7.07
CA ILE A 139 5.86 -13.34 5.69
C ILE A 139 6.61 -12.04 5.43
N THR A 140 7.81 -12.12 4.87
CA THR A 140 8.59 -10.93 4.50
C THR A 140 8.82 -10.91 2.99
N ILE A 141 8.39 -9.83 2.35
CA ILE A 141 8.64 -9.52 0.95
C ILE A 141 9.68 -8.41 0.91
N ARG A 142 10.89 -8.73 0.46
CA ARG A 142 12.06 -7.85 0.56
C ARG A 142 12.62 -7.58 -0.83
N ALA A 143 12.88 -6.32 -1.16
CA ALA A 143 13.64 -6.01 -2.37
C ALA A 143 15.03 -6.63 -2.29
N LYS A 144 15.50 -7.23 -3.39
CA LYS A 144 16.88 -7.72 -3.49
C LYS A 144 17.83 -6.54 -3.30
N GLU A 145 19.02 -6.80 -2.76
CA GLU A 145 19.99 -5.77 -2.39
C GLU A 145 20.22 -4.72 -3.48
N LYS A 146 20.39 -5.16 -4.74
CA LYS A 146 20.61 -4.28 -5.89
C LYS A 146 19.44 -3.36 -6.27
N TYR A 147 18.23 -3.63 -5.78
CA TYR A 147 17.02 -2.86 -6.05
C TYR A 147 16.51 -2.12 -4.81
N MET A 148 16.94 -2.48 -3.60
CA MET A 148 16.51 -1.83 -2.37
C MET A 148 16.77 -0.32 -2.41
N GLY A 149 15.73 0.48 -2.20
CA GLY A 149 15.84 1.93 -2.17
C GLY A 149 14.72 2.66 -2.91
N ASN A 150 14.94 3.94 -3.22
CA ASN A 150 13.91 4.79 -3.83
C ASN A 150 13.47 4.32 -5.23
N GLY A 151 14.33 3.55 -5.91
CA GLY A 151 14.08 2.95 -7.23
C GLY A 151 13.58 1.50 -7.17
N ALA A 152 13.08 1.01 -6.03
CA ALA A 152 12.84 -0.41 -5.83
C ALA A 152 11.83 -1.06 -6.78
N ILE A 153 10.93 -0.28 -7.38
CA ILE A 153 10.15 -0.75 -8.54
C ILE A 153 10.87 -0.25 -9.81
N PRO A 154 11.58 -1.14 -10.53
CA PRO A 154 12.44 -0.71 -11.63
C PRO A 154 11.65 -0.30 -12.87
N HIS A 155 10.48 -0.91 -13.09
CA HIS A 155 9.61 -0.68 -14.25
C HIS A 155 8.12 -0.84 -13.84
N PRO A 156 7.14 -0.18 -14.50
CA PRO A 156 5.73 -0.30 -14.15
C PRO A 156 5.21 -1.74 -14.25
N GLU A 157 5.68 -2.52 -15.23
CA GLU A 157 5.32 -3.93 -15.36
C GLU A 157 5.86 -4.81 -14.21
N ASP A 158 6.99 -4.42 -13.60
CA ASP A 158 7.46 -5.10 -12.38
C ASP A 158 6.51 -4.79 -11.20
N GLY A 159 5.98 -3.56 -11.13
CA GLY A 159 4.94 -3.19 -10.16
C GLY A 159 3.63 -3.95 -10.36
N LYS A 160 3.20 -4.15 -11.61
CA LYS A 160 2.04 -5.00 -11.94
C LYS A 160 2.29 -6.47 -11.58
N THR A 161 3.51 -6.96 -11.77
CA THR A 161 3.88 -8.33 -11.38
C THR A 161 3.87 -8.50 -9.85
N LEU A 162 4.40 -7.53 -9.10
CA LEU A 162 4.27 -7.50 -7.63
C LEU A 162 2.79 -7.50 -7.20
N THR A 163 1.95 -6.72 -7.89
CA THR A 163 0.50 -6.66 -7.62
C THR A 163 -0.15 -8.04 -7.81
N ALA A 164 0.15 -8.73 -8.90
CA ALA A 164 -0.37 -10.07 -9.19
C ALA A 164 0.13 -11.12 -8.18
N GLU A 165 1.40 -11.03 -7.77
CA GLU A 165 1.96 -11.92 -6.75
C GLU A 165 1.28 -11.74 -5.39
N LEU A 166 1.10 -10.48 -4.95
CA LEU A 166 0.39 -10.16 -3.71
C LEU A 166 -1.06 -10.65 -3.76
N GLN A 167 -1.74 -10.49 -4.90
CA GLN A 167 -3.08 -11.01 -5.10
C GLN A 167 -3.12 -12.54 -4.92
N SER A 168 -2.16 -13.24 -5.51
CA SER A 168 -2.03 -14.70 -5.36
C SER A 168 -1.79 -15.11 -3.91
N ILE A 169 -0.88 -14.41 -3.20
CA ILE A 169 -0.61 -14.65 -1.78
C ILE A 169 -1.87 -14.42 -0.94
N PHE A 170 -2.58 -13.31 -1.12
CA PHE A 170 -3.77 -12.99 -0.34
C PHE A 170 -4.89 -14.01 -0.57
N HIS A 171 -5.05 -14.46 -1.82
CA HIS A 171 -5.98 -15.54 -2.14
C HIS A 171 -5.61 -16.83 -1.42
N LYS A 172 -4.34 -17.26 -1.52
CA LYS A 172 -3.82 -18.48 -0.88
C LYS A 172 -4.00 -18.45 0.64
N LEU A 173 -3.72 -17.31 1.26
CA LEU A 173 -3.91 -17.12 2.70
C LEU A 173 -5.38 -17.34 3.10
N LYS A 174 -6.33 -16.85 2.31
CA LYS A 174 -7.75 -17.08 2.58
C LYS A 174 -8.20 -18.51 2.29
N SER A 175 -7.82 -19.07 1.15
CA SER A 175 -8.34 -20.34 0.65
C SER A 175 -7.70 -21.56 1.32
N ASP A 176 -6.38 -21.54 1.51
CA ASP A 176 -5.61 -22.72 1.89
C ASP A 176 -5.30 -22.73 3.39
N TYR A 177 -5.23 -21.56 4.02
CA TYR A 177 -4.84 -21.40 5.42
C TYR A 177 -5.94 -20.79 6.31
N SER A 178 -7.11 -20.48 5.72
CA SER A 178 -8.26 -19.88 6.42
C SER A 178 -7.93 -18.60 7.20
N ILE A 179 -6.91 -17.84 6.76
CA ILE A 179 -6.54 -16.57 7.39
C ILE A 179 -7.72 -15.59 7.29
N GLN A 180 -8.04 -14.92 8.40
CA GLN A 180 -9.08 -13.92 8.47
C GLN A 180 -8.53 -12.50 8.38
N THR A 181 -7.33 -12.26 8.90
CA THR A 181 -6.73 -10.94 9.00
C THR A 181 -5.25 -10.95 8.62
N ILE A 182 -4.86 -9.99 7.77
CA ILE A 182 -3.50 -9.66 7.41
C ILE A 182 -3.11 -8.37 8.12
N HIS A 183 -2.04 -8.40 8.90
CA HIS A 183 -1.39 -7.22 9.46
C HIS A 183 -0.26 -6.79 8.54
N LEU A 184 -0.46 -5.70 7.79
CA LEU A 184 0.42 -5.25 6.73
C LEU A 184 1.32 -4.11 7.21
N PHE A 185 2.63 -4.36 7.25
CA PHE A 185 3.67 -3.39 7.55
C PHE A 185 4.46 -3.09 6.27
N THR A 186 4.49 -1.84 5.84
CA THR A 186 5.08 -1.47 4.55
C THR A 186 6.11 -0.36 4.71
N CYS A 187 7.31 -0.60 4.17
CA CYS A 187 8.33 0.42 3.92
C CYS A 187 8.65 0.40 2.42
N ALA A 188 7.96 1.24 1.66
CA ALA A 188 8.04 1.27 0.21
C ALA A 188 7.81 2.68 -0.35
N SER A 189 8.08 2.88 -1.64
CA SER A 189 7.80 4.14 -2.32
C SER A 189 6.29 4.38 -2.47
N ASN A 190 5.89 5.64 -2.71
CA ASN A 190 4.47 5.98 -2.92
C ASN A 190 3.83 5.17 -4.06
N ALA A 191 4.55 4.97 -5.16
CA ALA A 191 4.07 4.16 -6.28
C ALA A 191 3.85 2.71 -5.86
N ALA A 192 4.80 2.13 -5.12
CA ALA A 192 4.70 0.79 -4.59
C ALA A 192 3.51 0.64 -3.62
N ALA A 193 3.28 1.62 -2.74
CA ALA A 193 2.14 1.62 -1.83
C ALA A 193 0.81 1.50 -2.58
N VAL A 194 0.64 2.20 -3.71
CA VAL A 194 -0.57 2.08 -4.53
C VAL A 194 -0.65 0.70 -5.18
N PHE A 195 0.43 0.18 -5.78
CA PHE A 195 0.45 -1.18 -6.35
C PHE A 195 0.07 -2.26 -5.31
N ILE A 196 0.61 -2.15 -4.10
CA ILE A 196 0.27 -3.04 -2.98
C ILE A 196 -1.23 -2.99 -2.67
N GLY A 197 -1.82 -1.78 -2.67
CA GLY A 197 -3.25 -1.60 -2.51
C GLY A 197 -4.08 -2.23 -3.63
N GLN A 198 -3.65 -2.06 -4.89
CA GLN A 198 -4.35 -2.60 -6.07
C GLN A 198 -4.43 -4.14 -6.06
N ALA A 199 -3.57 -4.82 -5.30
CA ALA A 199 -3.62 -6.26 -5.13
C ALA A 199 -4.82 -6.74 -4.28
N TYR A 200 -5.52 -5.84 -3.57
CA TYR A 200 -6.66 -6.20 -2.74
C TYR A 200 -7.93 -6.45 -3.56
N ASP A 201 -8.60 -7.58 -3.32
CA ASP A 201 -9.83 -7.99 -4.01
C ASP A 201 -10.84 -8.60 -3.03
N THR A 202 -12.08 -8.77 -3.50
CA THR A 202 -13.30 -9.21 -2.83
C THR A 202 -13.20 -10.51 -2.02
N HIS A 203 -12.26 -11.40 -2.34
CA HIS A 203 -12.12 -12.70 -1.68
C HIS A 203 -10.90 -12.78 -0.76
N HIS A 204 -10.27 -11.65 -0.44
CA HIS A 204 -9.10 -11.61 0.44
C HIS A 204 -9.47 -11.47 1.92
N PRO A 205 -8.56 -11.82 2.84
CA PRO A 205 -8.70 -11.53 4.26
C PRO A 205 -8.90 -10.02 4.51
N GLU A 206 -9.33 -9.64 5.70
CA GLU A 206 -9.26 -8.23 6.11
C GLU A 206 -7.79 -7.81 6.19
N VAL A 207 -7.48 -6.55 5.86
CA VAL A 207 -6.10 -6.04 5.92
C VAL A 207 -6.05 -4.86 6.87
N ILE A 208 -5.27 -4.97 7.95
CA ILE A 208 -4.96 -3.86 8.84
C ILE A 208 -3.62 -3.29 8.38
N ILE A 209 -3.63 -2.02 7.98
CA ILE A 209 -2.46 -1.34 7.43
C ILE A 209 -1.82 -0.50 8.53
N TYR A 210 -0.54 -0.75 8.76
CA TYR A 210 0.28 -0.03 9.73
C TYR A 210 1.05 1.09 9.03
N ASP A 211 1.18 2.23 9.70
CA ASP A 211 2.00 3.35 9.23
C ASP A 211 2.94 3.81 10.35
N PHE A 212 4.01 4.50 9.96
CA PHE A 212 4.98 5.04 10.91
C PHE A 212 4.34 6.10 11.80
N ASP A 213 4.56 5.96 13.10
CA ASP A 213 4.26 6.97 14.09
C ASP A 213 5.46 7.10 15.02
N SER A 214 6.12 8.26 14.93
CA SER A 214 7.29 8.59 15.74
C SER A 214 8.39 7.52 15.63
N SER A 215 8.50 6.60 16.60
CA SER A 215 9.54 5.57 16.66
C SER A 215 9.06 4.15 16.33
N THR A 216 7.77 3.96 16.02
CA THR A 216 7.20 2.62 15.77
C THR A 216 6.21 2.65 14.62
N MET A 217 5.55 1.53 14.35
CA MET A 217 4.44 1.45 13.41
C MET A 217 3.16 1.12 14.16
N VAL A 218 2.10 1.87 13.88
CA VAL A 218 0.78 1.73 14.52
C VAL A 218 -0.29 1.47 13.47
N PRO A 219 -1.36 0.73 13.81
CA PRO A 219 -2.43 0.48 12.86
C PRO A 219 -3.17 1.79 12.57
N ARG A 220 -3.41 2.08 11.28
CA ARG A 220 -4.08 3.33 10.85
C ARG A 220 -5.40 3.06 10.13
N LEU A 221 -5.36 2.18 9.14
CA LEU A 221 -6.50 1.90 8.27
C LEU A 221 -6.79 0.40 8.21
N GLN A 222 -8.04 0.07 7.94
CA GLN A 222 -8.49 -1.29 7.68
C GLN A 222 -9.13 -1.35 6.28
N LEU A 223 -8.79 -2.40 5.54
CA LEU A 223 -9.47 -2.81 4.32
C LEU A 223 -10.35 -4.01 4.63
N LYS A 224 -11.61 -3.92 4.22
CA LYS A 224 -12.58 -5.01 4.35
C LYS A 224 -13.47 -5.07 3.13
N ASN A 225 -13.88 -6.26 2.73
CA ASN A 225 -14.89 -6.40 1.69
C ASN A 225 -16.28 -6.52 2.30
N GLU A 226 -17.18 -5.62 1.89
CA GLU A 226 -18.59 -5.67 2.26
C GLU A 226 -19.44 -5.53 0.99
N ASN A 227 -20.36 -6.47 0.77
CA ASN A 227 -21.22 -6.51 -0.42
C ASN A 227 -20.44 -6.42 -1.75
N HIS A 228 -19.34 -7.18 -1.87
CA HIS A 228 -18.43 -7.17 -3.02
C HIS A 228 -17.76 -5.80 -3.32
N LYS A 229 -17.66 -4.93 -2.31
CA LYS A 229 -16.96 -3.65 -2.42
C LYS A 229 -15.88 -3.55 -1.35
N CYS A 230 -14.70 -3.08 -1.75
CA CYS A 230 -13.67 -2.69 -0.81
C CYS A 230 -14.17 -1.50 0.02
N GLN A 231 -14.14 -1.63 1.33
CA GLN A 231 -14.33 -0.59 2.32
C GLN A 231 -12.97 -0.23 2.92
N VAL A 232 -12.77 1.06 3.13
CA VAL A 232 -11.62 1.61 3.85
C VAL A 232 -12.21 2.28 5.09
N SER A 233 -11.70 1.95 6.26
CA SER A 233 -12.10 2.56 7.54
C SER A 233 -10.85 2.85 8.38
N VAL A 234 -10.99 3.72 9.37
CA VAL A 234 -9.96 3.86 10.42
C VAL A 234 -9.98 2.60 11.26
N PHE A 235 -8.79 2.10 11.60
CA PHE A 235 -8.69 0.98 12.52
C PHE A 235 -9.06 1.43 13.94
N GLN A 236 -10.01 0.72 14.55
CA GLN A 236 -10.39 0.89 15.96
C GLN A 236 -10.02 -0.39 16.70
N GLN A 237 -9.27 -0.26 17.79
CA GLN A 237 -8.85 -1.39 18.65
C GLN A 237 -10.01 -1.94 19.48
#